data_AF-A0A7H4MGE7-F1
#
_entry.id   AF-A0A7H4MGE7-F1
#
_cell.length_a   1.000
_cell.length_b   1.000
_cell.length_c   1.000
_cell.angle_alpha   90.00
_cell.angle_beta   90.00
_cell.angle_gamma   90.00
#
_symmetry.space_group_name_H-M   'P 1'
#
loop_
_entity.id
_entity.type
_entity.pdbx_description
1 polymer ?
#
loop_
_entity_poly.entity_id
_entity_poly.type
_entity_poly.pdbx_seq_one_letter_code
_entity_poly.pdbx_strand_id
1 'polypeptide(L)' 'MGKAVIAIHGGAGAISRAQMTPEREREYVAALSTIVESGQKMLAAGASALDTVTEAVRLLEECPLFNAGMGAGIYPRSNP' A
#
# COMPACT_ATOMS: atom_id res chain seq x y z
N MET A 1 4.43 -28.39 4.23
CA MET A 1 4.42 -27.12 3.47
C MET A 1 3.77 -26.06 4.34
N GLY A 2 4.42 -24.92 4.56
CA GLY A 2 3.82 -23.80 5.31
C GLY A 2 2.75 -23.08 4.48
N LYS A 3 1.74 -22.50 5.14
CA LYS A 3 0.73 -21.68 4.46
C LYS A 3 1.39 -20.36 4.03
N ALA A 4 1.32 -20.03 2.74
CA ALA A 4 1.82 -18.75 2.23
C ALA A 4 1.01 -17.59 2.84
N VAL A 5 1.70 -16.49 3.13
CA VAL A 5 1.11 -15.30 3.77
C VAL A 5 1.78 -14.03 3.23
N ILE A 6 1.01 -12.94 3.16
CA ILE A 6 1.47 -11.61 2.79
C ILE A 6 0.99 -10.58 3.81
N ALA A 7 1.83 -9.59 4.06
CA ALA A 7 1.48 -8.37 4.77
C ALA A 7 1.94 -7.16 3.95
N ILE A 8 1.22 -6.04 4.05
CA ILE A 8 1.55 -4.76 3.39
C ILE A 8 1.42 -3.62 4.41
N HIS A 9 2.09 -2.49 4.16
CA HIS A 9 1.88 -1.26 4.92
C HIS A 9 1.88 -0.02 4.01
N GLY A 10 1.07 0.98 4.33
CA GLY A 10 1.02 2.26 3.61
C GLY A 10 1.90 3.37 4.21
N GLY A 11 2.68 3.05 5.25
CA GLY A 11 3.52 4.00 6.00
C GLY A 11 3.09 4.13 7.47
N ALA A 12 3.90 4.83 8.26
CA ALA A 12 3.64 5.08 9.68
C ALA A 12 3.87 6.57 10.00
N GLY A 13 3.18 7.09 11.02
CA GLY A 13 3.42 8.44 11.57
C GLY A 13 2.77 9.63 10.85
N ALA A 14 2.36 9.49 9.58
CA ALA A 14 1.76 10.60 8.81
C ALA A 14 0.27 10.87 9.11
N ILE A 15 -0.42 9.91 9.72
CA ILE A 15 -1.87 9.98 9.95
C ILE A 15 -2.13 10.39 11.42
N SER A 16 -2.55 11.63 11.63
CA SER A 16 -3.14 12.04 12.91
C SER A 16 -4.60 11.59 12.97
N ARG A 17 -4.98 10.81 14.00
CA ARG A 17 -6.39 10.41 14.22
C ARG A 17 -7.34 11.61 14.28
N ALA A 18 -6.89 12.74 14.79
CA ALA A 18 -7.71 13.96 14.88
C ALA A 18 -8.06 14.56 13.51
N GLN A 19 -7.32 14.19 12.45
CA GLN A 19 -7.53 14.66 11.08
C GLN A 19 -8.18 13.58 10.18
N MET A 20 -8.52 12.43 10.74
CA MET A 20 -9.13 11.32 10.02
C MET A 20 -10.65 11.37 10.15
N THR A 21 -11.35 11.50 9.03
CA THR A 21 -12.80 11.29 8.99
C THR A 21 -13.10 9.80 8.78
N PRO A 22 -14.27 9.31 9.22
CA PRO A 22 -14.68 7.93 8.94
C PRO A 22 -14.66 7.58 7.45
N GLU A 23 -14.96 8.54 6.59
CA GLU A 23 -14.93 8.40 5.13
C GLU A 23 -13.49 8.14 4.63
N ARG A 24 -12.53 8.98 5.05
CA ARG A 24 -11.12 8.79 4.67
C ARG A 24 -10.56 7.49 5.24
N GLU A 25 -10.93 7.12 6.46
CA GLU A 25 -10.51 5.83 7.04
C GLU A 25 -11.00 4.66 6.18
N ARG A 26 -12.27 4.70 5.73
CA ARG A 26 -12.83 3.69 4.83
C ARG A 26 -12.09 3.63 3.50
N GLU A 27 -11.71 4.77 2.92
CA GLU A 27 -10.91 4.82 1.68
C GLU A 27 -9.55 4.13 1.86
N TYR A 28 -8.82 4.43 2.94
CA TYR A 28 -7.55 3.79 3.25
C TYR A 28 -7.69 2.28 3.47
N VAL A 29 -8.68 1.85 4.24
CA VAL A 29 -8.94 0.43 4.49
C VAL A 29 -9.32 -0.29 3.20
N ALA A 30 -10.19 0.29 2.37
CA ALA A 30 -10.58 -0.30 1.09
C ALA A 30 -9.39 -0.46 0.13
N ALA A 31 -8.52 0.55 0.06
CA ALA A 31 -7.30 0.48 -0.75
C ALA A 31 -6.35 -0.63 -0.25
N LEU A 32 -6.07 -0.69 1.06
CA LEU A 32 -5.23 -1.74 1.64
C LEU A 32 -5.81 -3.13 1.41
N SER A 33 -7.12 -3.32 1.64
CA SER A 33 -7.82 -4.58 1.39
C SER A 33 -7.69 -5.02 -0.06
N THR A 34 -7.92 -4.12 -1.02
CA THR A 34 -7.81 -4.43 -2.46
C THR A 34 -6.39 -4.90 -2.83
N ILE A 35 -5.36 -4.23 -2.31
CA ILE A 35 -3.96 -4.54 -2.62
C ILE A 35 -3.53 -5.87 -1.98
N VAL A 36 -3.86 -6.09 -0.70
CA VAL A 36 -3.48 -7.34 -0.02
C VAL A 36 -4.22 -8.54 -0.60
N GLU A 37 -5.49 -8.37 -1.00
CA GLU A 37 -6.27 -9.41 -1.68
C GLU A 37 -5.68 -9.79 -3.04
N SER A 38 -5.13 -8.81 -3.79
CA SER A 38 -4.39 -9.09 -5.04
C SER A 38 -3.20 -10.01 -4.77
N GLY A 39 -2.36 -9.68 -3.78
CA GLY A 39 -1.22 -10.51 -3.39
C GLY A 39 -1.63 -11.89 -2.85
N GLN A 40 -2.72 -11.98 -2.08
CA GLN A 40 -3.26 -13.26 -1.62
C GLN A 40 -3.70 -14.15 -2.80
N LYS A 41 -4.36 -13.58 -3.81
CA LYS A 41 -4.76 -14.29 -5.04
C LYS A 41 -3.55 -14.80 -5.82
N MET A 42 -2.49 -13.99 -5.93
CA MET A 42 -1.23 -14.40 -6.58
C MET A 42 -0.56 -15.56 -5.85
N LEU A 43 -0.43 -15.48 -4.51
CA LEU A 43 0.14 -16.59 -3.72
C LEU A 43 -0.71 -17.86 -3.83
N ALA A 44 -2.04 -17.73 -3.82
CA ALA A 44 -2.95 -18.86 -4.02
C ALA A 44 -2.82 -19.49 -5.41
N ALA A 45 -2.47 -18.71 -6.42
CA ALA A 45 -2.17 -19.17 -7.78
C ALA A 45 -0.75 -19.74 -7.95
N GLY A 46 0.07 -19.77 -6.89
CA GLY A 46 1.44 -20.29 -6.94
C GLY A 46 2.47 -19.31 -7.50
N ALA A 47 2.16 -18.00 -7.57
CA ALA A 47 3.14 -16.99 -7.93
C ALA A 47 4.29 -16.95 -6.91
N SER A 48 5.46 -16.49 -7.36
CA SER A 48 6.62 -16.37 -6.49
C SER A 48 6.38 -15.28 -5.43
N ALA A 49 7.05 -15.41 -4.28
CA ALA A 49 7.02 -14.36 -3.25
C ALA A 49 7.53 -13.02 -3.81
N LEU A 50 8.55 -13.07 -4.68
CA LEU A 50 9.16 -11.88 -5.30
C LEU A 50 8.17 -11.14 -6.20
N ASP A 51 7.47 -11.86 -7.09
CA ASP A 51 6.48 -11.24 -7.99
C ASP A 51 5.30 -10.69 -7.20
N THR A 52 4.86 -11.43 -6.17
CA THR A 52 3.74 -11.02 -5.31
C THR A 52 4.03 -9.71 -4.59
N VAL A 53 5.21 -9.58 -3.96
CA VAL A 53 5.54 -8.33 -3.26
C VAL A 53 5.81 -7.18 -4.23
N THR A 54 6.36 -7.47 -5.41
CA THR A 54 6.56 -6.46 -6.47
C THR A 54 5.23 -5.88 -6.93
N GLU A 55 4.24 -6.72 -7.19
CA GLU A 55 2.90 -6.28 -7.60
C GLU A 55 2.20 -5.52 -6.47
N ALA A 56 2.29 -6.00 -5.22
CA ALA A 56 1.71 -5.31 -4.08
C ALA A 56 2.29 -3.89 -3.88
N VAL A 57 3.61 -3.73 -4.06
CA VAL A 57 4.26 -2.42 -3.98
C VAL A 57 3.90 -1.53 -5.17
N ARG A 58 3.86 -2.07 -6.39
CA ARG A 58 3.41 -1.32 -7.59
C ARG A 58 2.00 -0.75 -7.39
N LEU A 59 1.07 -1.53 -6.85
CA LEU A 59 -0.29 -1.07 -6.56
C LEU A 59 -0.33 -0.02 -5.44
N LEU A 60 0.57 -0.08 -4.45
CA LEU A 60 0.73 0.99 -3.46
C LEU A 60 1.24 2.28 -4.11
N GLU A 61 2.20 2.20 -5.02
CA GLU A 61 2.74 3.34 -5.78
C GLU A 61 1.71 3.98 -6.73
N GLU A 62 0.80 3.19 -7.28
CA GLU A 62 -0.29 3.66 -8.13
C GLU A 62 -1.50 4.18 -7.32
N CYS A 63 -1.52 4.00 -6.01
CA CYS A 63 -2.59 4.51 -5.19
C CYS A 63 -2.22 5.91 -4.66
N PRO A 64 -2.98 6.97 -5.03
CA PRO A 64 -2.66 8.34 -4.63
C PRO A 64 -2.78 8.60 -3.12
N LEU A 65 -3.33 7.65 -2.36
CA LEU A 65 -3.49 7.75 -0.91
C LEU A 65 -2.18 7.52 -0.15
N PHE A 66 -1.21 6.83 -0.76
CA PHE A 66 0.04 6.46 -0.12
C PHE A 66 1.21 7.29 -0.65
N ASN A 67 2.15 7.61 0.25
CA ASN A 67 3.33 8.39 -0.08
C ASN A 67 4.38 7.52 -0.80
N ALA A 68 4.08 7.12 -2.03
CA ALA A 68 4.94 6.39 -2.95
C ALA A 68 4.45 6.64 -4.38
N GLY A 69 5.34 6.59 -5.38
CA GLY A 69 4.97 6.75 -6.78
C GLY A 69 4.11 7.99 -7.06
N MET A 70 2.87 7.78 -7.49
CA MET A 70 1.93 8.85 -7.85
C MET A 70 1.53 9.74 -6.66
N GLY A 71 1.48 9.19 -5.44
CA GLY A 71 1.15 9.92 -4.22
C GLY A 71 2.36 10.52 -3.49
N ALA A 72 3.54 10.52 -4.12
CA ALA A 72 4.78 10.97 -3.49
C ALA A 72 4.70 12.42 -2.99
N GLY A 73 5.14 12.63 -1.75
CA GLY A 73 5.29 13.94 -1.14
C GLY A 73 6.34 14.77 -1.88
N ILE A 74 6.08 16.07 -1.97
CA ILE A 74 7.03 17.03 -2.57
C ILE A 74 8.06 17.44 -1.53
N TYR A 75 9.35 17.29 -1.84
CA TYR A 75 10.40 17.99 -1.11
C TYR A 75 10.69 19.31 -1.83
N PRO A 76 10.61 20.47 -1.17
CA PRO A 76 10.95 21.73 -1.79
C PRO A 76 12.42 21.67 -2.21
N ARG A 77 12.70 21.89 -3.50
CA ARG A 77 14.07 22.15 -3.93
C ARG A 77 14.46 23.53 -3.40
N SER A 78 15.02 23.58 -2.20
CA SER A 78 15.85 24.71 -1.81
C SER A 78 17.01 24.76 -2.79
N ASN A 79 16.98 25.73 -3.70
CA ASN A 79 18.13 26.08 -4.53
C ASN A 79 19.31 26.41 -3.60
N PRO A 80 20.52 25.88 -3.83
CA PRO A 80 21.70 26.34 -3.09
C PRO A 80 21.95 27.84 -3.32
#